data_AF-A0A7W1EHH2-F1
#
_entry.id   AF-A0A7W1EHH2-F1
#
_cell.length_a   1.000
_cell.length_b   1.000
_cell.length_c   1.000
_cell.angle_alpha   90.00
_cell.angle_beta   90.00
_cell.angle_gamma   90.00
#
_symmetry.space_group_name_H-M   'P 1'
#
loop_
_entity.id
_entity.type
_entity.pdbx_description
1 polymer ?
#
loop_
_entity_poly.entity_id
_entity_poly.type
_entity_poly.pdbx_seq_one_letter_code
_entity_poly.pdbx_strand_id
1 'polypeptide(L)'
;MKTDDYKLILNHITADEGILTAKYPEKFEQYKQMAHMFLNHKGKHLFEEDILGKYREGMTLEKLFDQQTERFVKGANQQKNGKNQKTWYDLEAYEEIEHKDDFFDYFFACKLRHVGLLEIDSFLEFHLEYNFDSNTKEYFRFLNIIIRKYQKKILKADIVETVREWMKLSENHSDLSGNEKEIKTKNKVKRERDDNVTKLNQEQTALLIHFLQAGKVILKDENLNNKDAGRAFSILTGYSADSLRQNLSKTELQRISTKKNISIVANALTNLQLLIDREIKDKK
;
A
#
# COMPACT_ATOMS: atom_id res chain seq x y z
N MET A 1 -7.50 -8.97 6.29
CA MET A 1 -7.37 -9.57 4.95
C MET A 1 -6.59 -10.86 5.09
N LYS A 2 -6.90 -11.90 4.31
CA LYS A 2 -6.03 -13.08 4.20
C LYS A 2 -4.80 -12.67 3.40
N THR A 3 -3.70 -12.38 4.08
CA THR A 3 -2.47 -11.84 3.50
C THR A 3 -1.69 -12.85 2.66
N ASP A 4 -1.96 -14.15 2.82
CA ASP A 4 -1.22 -15.20 2.10
C ASP A 4 -1.66 -15.36 0.63
N ASP A 5 -2.86 -14.91 0.25
CA ASP A 5 -3.39 -15.10 -1.10
C ASP A 5 -2.65 -14.23 -2.16
N TYR A 6 -1.99 -13.16 -1.70
CA TYR A 6 -1.20 -12.25 -2.53
C TYR A 6 0.29 -12.61 -2.61
N LYS A 7 0.78 -13.52 -1.78
CA LYS A 7 2.16 -14.00 -1.91
C LYS A 7 2.40 -14.62 -3.28
N LEU A 8 3.61 -14.44 -3.79
CA LEU A 8 4.03 -15.07 -5.03
C LEU A 8 4.46 -16.51 -4.73
N ILE A 9 3.49 -17.41 -4.71
CA ILE A 9 3.74 -18.85 -4.49
C ILE A 9 3.66 -19.55 -5.84
N LEU A 10 4.73 -20.26 -6.22
CA LEU A 10 4.87 -20.90 -7.52
C LEU A 10 3.68 -21.83 -7.81
N ASN A 11 3.29 -22.68 -6.87
CA ASN A 11 2.12 -23.56 -6.99
C ASN A 11 0.84 -22.81 -7.39
N HIS A 12 0.54 -21.69 -6.73
CA HIS A 12 -0.67 -20.90 -6.98
C HIS A 12 -0.62 -20.29 -8.39
N ILE A 13 0.52 -19.72 -8.77
CA ILE A 13 0.70 -19.12 -10.10
C ILE A 13 0.60 -20.21 -11.17
N THR A 14 1.21 -21.38 -10.98
CA THR A 14 1.15 -22.50 -11.93
C THR A 14 -0.28 -22.97 -12.15
N ALA A 15 -1.09 -23.07 -11.08
CA ALA A 15 -2.50 -23.42 -11.20
C ALA A 15 -3.28 -22.41 -12.06
N ASP A 16 -3.11 -21.11 -11.79
CA ASP A 16 -3.79 -20.05 -12.54
C ASP A 16 -3.33 -19.98 -14.01
N GLU A 17 -2.02 -20.15 -14.27
CA GLU A 17 -1.46 -20.23 -15.62
C GLU A 17 -1.94 -21.49 -16.36
N GLY A 18 -2.07 -22.61 -15.64
CA GLY A 18 -2.58 -23.88 -16.17
C GLY A 18 -3.98 -23.73 -16.75
N ILE A 19 -4.85 -22.95 -16.11
CA ILE A 19 -6.21 -22.64 -16.60
C ILE A 19 -6.15 -21.87 -17.93
N LEU A 20 -5.17 -20.99 -18.13
CA LEU A 20 -5.01 -20.25 -19.39
C LEU A 20 -4.55 -21.12 -20.56
N THR A 21 -3.95 -22.29 -20.30
CA THR A 21 -3.41 -23.21 -21.32
C THR A 21 -4.44 -23.59 -22.37
N ALA A 22 -5.71 -23.76 -21.98
CA ALA A 22 -6.79 -24.09 -22.92
C ALA A 22 -7.04 -22.99 -23.97
N LYS A 23 -6.66 -21.74 -23.66
CA LYS A 23 -6.87 -20.56 -24.51
C LYS A 23 -5.58 -20.05 -25.15
N TYR A 24 -4.43 -20.23 -24.50
CA TYR A 24 -3.11 -19.71 -24.90
C TYR A 24 -1.98 -20.71 -24.55
N PRO A 25 -1.90 -21.87 -25.21
CA PRO A 25 -0.93 -22.92 -24.87
C PRO A 25 0.53 -22.44 -24.97
N GLU A 26 0.83 -21.55 -25.93
CA GLU A 26 2.16 -20.98 -26.12
C GLU A 26 2.62 -20.10 -24.94
N LYS A 27 1.68 -19.48 -24.22
CA LYS A 27 1.99 -18.67 -23.03
C LYS A 27 2.30 -19.56 -21.84
N PHE A 28 1.60 -20.68 -21.71
CA PHE A 28 1.87 -21.65 -20.66
C PHE A 28 3.25 -22.29 -20.83
N GLU A 29 3.66 -22.61 -22.06
CA GLU A 29 5.02 -23.10 -22.31
C GLU A 29 6.11 -22.10 -21.91
N GLN A 30 5.90 -20.82 -22.21
CA GLN A 30 6.81 -19.76 -21.74
C GLN A 30 6.86 -19.69 -20.22
N TYR A 31 5.71 -19.82 -19.55
CA TYR A 31 5.64 -19.88 -18.10
C TYR A 31 6.42 -21.07 -17.54
N LYS A 32 6.24 -22.28 -18.08
CA LYS A 32 6.96 -23.48 -17.66
C LYS A 32 8.47 -23.31 -17.79
N GLN A 33 8.94 -22.69 -18.87
CA GLN A 33 10.36 -22.39 -19.05
C GLN A 33 10.89 -21.45 -17.97
N MET A 34 10.15 -20.40 -17.63
CA MET A 34 10.53 -19.46 -16.58
C MET A 34 10.50 -20.10 -15.19
N ALA A 35 9.48 -20.89 -14.88
CA ALA A 35 9.36 -21.65 -13.63
C ALA A 35 10.51 -22.67 -13.48
N HIS A 36 10.85 -23.38 -14.54
CA HIS A 36 12.01 -24.28 -14.57
C HIS A 36 13.32 -23.51 -14.32
N MET A 37 13.56 -22.39 -15.01
CA MET A 37 14.76 -21.59 -14.81
C MET A 37 14.88 -21.07 -13.37
N PHE A 38 13.78 -20.60 -12.79
CA PHE A 38 13.71 -20.18 -11.39
C PHE A 38 14.07 -21.31 -10.42
N LEU A 39 13.42 -22.47 -10.53
CA LEU A 39 13.70 -23.61 -9.65
C LEU A 39 15.14 -24.12 -9.83
N ASN A 40 15.67 -24.08 -11.04
CA ASN A 40 17.06 -24.42 -11.31
C ASN A 40 18.02 -23.44 -10.62
N HIS A 41 17.80 -22.13 -10.70
CA HIS A 41 18.60 -21.12 -10.00
C HIS A 41 18.54 -21.28 -8.48
N LYS A 42 17.37 -21.66 -7.94
CA LYS A 42 17.20 -22.00 -6.52
C LYS A 42 17.84 -23.34 -6.12
N GLY A 43 18.30 -24.14 -7.08
CA GLY A 43 18.80 -25.50 -6.84
C GLY A 43 17.72 -26.49 -6.37
N LYS A 44 16.43 -26.18 -6.59
CA LYS A 44 15.27 -26.97 -6.13
C LYS A 44 14.92 -28.08 -7.10
N HIS A 45 15.87 -28.97 -7.32
CA HIS A 45 15.69 -30.17 -8.14
C HIS A 45 15.35 -31.39 -7.28
N LEU A 46 14.67 -32.36 -7.87
CA LEU A 46 14.31 -33.62 -7.26
C LEU A 46 14.93 -34.78 -8.05
N PHE A 47 15.37 -35.81 -7.34
CA PHE A 47 15.69 -37.09 -7.97
C PHE A 47 14.43 -37.96 -8.04
N GLU A 48 14.48 -38.98 -8.88
CA GLU A 48 13.36 -39.92 -9.09
C GLU A 48 12.85 -40.53 -7.78
N GLU A 49 13.76 -40.96 -6.89
CA GLU A 49 13.41 -41.51 -5.58
C GLU A 49 12.72 -40.49 -4.67
N ASP A 50 13.11 -39.21 -4.74
CA ASP A 50 12.51 -38.14 -3.93
C ASP A 50 11.09 -37.80 -4.40
N ILE A 51 10.82 -37.98 -5.69
CA ILE A 51 9.47 -37.86 -6.25
C ILE A 51 8.64 -39.05 -5.78
N LEU A 52 9.08 -40.28 -6.08
CA LEU A 52 8.31 -41.49 -5.79
C LEU A 52 8.02 -41.68 -4.30
N GLY A 53 8.93 -41.26 -3.42
CA GLY A 53 8.73 -41.30 -1.97
C GLY A 53 7.58 -40.42 -1.45
N LYS A 54 7.08 -39.47 -2.27
CA LYS A 54 5.92 -38.63 -1.94
C LYS A 54 4.59 -39.20 -2.43
N TYR A 55 4.60 -40.28 -3.21
CA TYR A 55 3.40 -40.88 -3.81
C TYR A 55 3.14 -42.29 -3.28
N ARG A 56 1.94 -42.81 -3.55
CA ARG A 56 1.49 -44.13 -3.04
C ARG A 56 2.39 -45.27 -3.57
N GLU A 57 2.57 -46.30 -2.76
CA GLU A 57 3.25 -47.54 -3.16
C GLU A 57 2.65 -48.10 -4.47
N GLY A 58 3.53 -48.48 -5.41
CA GLY A 58 3.14 -48.99 -6.73
C GLY A 58 2.98 -47.94 -7.83
N MET A 59 3.18 -46.65 -7.54
CA MET A 59 3.27 -45.59 -8.55
C MET A 59 4.65 -45.61 -9.22
N THR A 60 4.68 -45.60 -10.56
CA THR A 60 5.91 -45.44 -11.35
C THR A 60 6.01 -44.01 -11.88
N LEU A 61 7.22 -43.54 -12.23
CA LEU A 61 7.38 -42.22 -12.85
C LEU A 61 6.57 -42.09 -14.14
N GLU A 62 6.53 -43.14 -14.97
CA GLU A 62 5.73 -43.14 -16.20
C GLU A 62 4.25 -42.90 -15.91
N LYS A 63 3.67 -43.64 -14.97
CA LYS A 63 2.26 -43.44 -14.57
C LYS A 63 2.02 -42.07 -13.95
N LEU A 64 2.99 -41.54 -13.19
CA LEU A 64 2.89 -40.22 -12.59
C LEU A 64 2.91 -39.12 -13.66
N PHE A 65 3.80 -39.22 -14.64
CA PHE A 65 3.90 -38.25 -15.73
C PHE A 65 2.75 -38.36 -16.72
N ASP A 66 2.18 -39.54 -16.90
CA ASP A 66 0.91 -39.69 -17.65
C ASP A 66 -0.25 -38.98 -16.95
N GLN A 67 -0.26 -38.96 -15.61
CA GLN A 67 -1.30 -38.30 -14.81
C GLN A 67 -1.06 -36.80 -14.61
N GLN A 68 0.20 -36.36 -14.56
CA GLN A 68 0.61 -34.99 -14.23
C GLN A 68 1.64 -34.47 -15.23
N THR A 69 1.31 -34.57 -16.50
CA THR A 69 2.22 -34.32 -17.64
C THR A 69 2.83 -32.93 -17.63
N GLU A 70 2.10 -31.95 -17.09
CA GLU A 70 2.50 -30.55 -17.07
C GLU A 70 3.27 -30.12 -15.81
N ARG A 71 3.26 -30.95 -14.76
CA ARG A 71 3.82 -30.58 -13.45
C ARG A 71 5.33 -30.72 -13.39
N PHE A 72 5.88 -31.75 -14.01
CA PHE A 72 7.30 -32.09 -13.89
C PHE A 72 8.06 -31.78 -15.16
N VAL A 73 9.12 -30.97 -15.03
CA VAL A 73 10.04 -30.69 -16.13
C VAL A 73 11.37 -31.37 -15.88
N LYS A 74 11.89 -32.04 -16.91
CA LYS A 74 13.18 -32.73 -16.83
C LYS A 74 14.33 -31.73 -16.79
N GLY A 75 15.23 -31.91 -15.83
CA GLY A 75 16.45 -31.13 -15.67
C GLY A 75 17.69 -31.78 -16.29
N ALA A 76 18.83 -31.13 -16.08
CA ALA A 76 20.14 -31.72 -16.38
C ALA A 76 20.45 -32.86 -15.41
N ASN A 77 21.27 -33.83 -15.84
CA ASN A 77 21.73 -34.88 -14.94
C ASN A 77 22.64 -34.28 -13.86
N GLN A 78 22.45 -34.69 -12.61
CA GLN A 78 23.26 -34.26 -11.46
C GLN A 78 23.91 -35.47 -10.80
N GLN A 79 25.04 -35.27 -10.13
CA GLN A 79 25.68 -36.34 -9.36
C GLN A 79 24.97 -36.53 -8.01
N LYS A 80 24.55 -37.77 -7.74
CA LYS A 80 24.10 -38.23 -6.42
C LYS A 80 24.74 -39.58 -6.12
N ASN A 81 25.41 -39.69 -4.98
CA ASN A 81 26.12 -40.90 -4.55
C ASN A 81 27.12 -41.43 -5.60
N GLY A 82 27.85 -40.52 -6.27
CA GLY A 82 28.85 -40.87 -7.29
C GLY A 82 28.29 -41.33 -8.63
N LYS A 83 26.97 -41.28 -8.84
CA LYS A 83 26.31 -41.62 -10.11
C LYS A 83 25.61 -40.40 -10.69
N ASN A 84 25.67 -40.26 -12.01
CA ASN A 84 24.84 -39.29 -12.73
C ASN A 84 23.40 -39.79 -12.73
N GLN A 85 22.51 -39.01 -12.14
CA GLN A 85 21.09 -39.31 -12.06
C GLN A 85 20.29 -38.21 -12.77
N LYS A 86 19.15 -38.60 -13.33
CA LYS A 86 18.20 -37.64 -13.92
C LYS A 86 17.59 -36.81 -12.80
N THR A 87 17.39 -35.53 -13.08
CA THR A 87 16.69 -34.63 -12.17
C THR A 87 15.42 -34.10 -12.79
N TRP A 88 14.53 -33.64 -11.93
CA TRP A 88 13.21 -33.12 -12.27
C TRP A 88 12.92 -31.89 -11.42
N TYR A 89 12.13 -30.99 -11.97
CA TYR A 89 11.63 -29.80 -11.29
C TYR A 89 10.12 -29.89 -11.17
N ASP A 90 9.62 -29.71 -9.95
CA ASP A 90 8.19 -29.67 -9.66
C ASP A 90 7.69 -28.23 -9.85
N LEU A 91 7.06 -27.96 -10.99
CA LEU A 91 6.52 -26.63 -11.30
C LEU A 91 5.35 -26.24 -10.39
N GLU A 92 4.76 -27.20 -9.68
CA GLU A 92 3.72 -26.98 -8.68
C GLU A 92 4.27 -27.03 -7.25
N ALA A 93 5.59 -26.91 -7.07
CA ALA A 93 6.18 -26.82 -5.74
C ALA A 93 5.61 -25.62 -4.97
N TYR A 94 5.36 -25.81 -3.67
CA TYR A 94 5.05 -24.73 -2.75
C TYR A 94 6.33 -23.96 -2.41
N GLU A 95 6.83 -23.20 -3.38
CA GLU A 95 7.99 -22.34 -3.24
C GLU A 95 7.54 -20.89 -3.34
N GLU A 96 7.88 -20.09 -2.32
CA GLU A 96 7.65 -18.65 -2.33
C GLU A 96 8.76 -17.95 -3.12
N ILE A 97 8.36 -17.00 -3.97
CA ILE A 97 9.23 -16.20 -4.83
C ILE A 97 9.40 -14.84 -4.16
N GLU A 98 10.60 -14.59 -3.67
CA GLU A 98 10.96 -13.36 -2.94
C GLU A 98 11.47 -12.27 -3.89
N HIS A 99 11.39 -11.01 -3.47
CA HIS A 99 11.83 -9.86 -4.29
C HIS A 99 13.28 -9.98 -4.82
N LYS A 100 14.17 -10.59 -4.04
CA LYS A 100 15.58 -10.79 -4.40
C LYS A 100 15.82 -11.92 -5.41
N ASP A 101 14.80 -12.72 -5.70
CA ASP A 101 14.93 -13.87 -6.57
C ASP A 101 14.96 -13.47 -8.04
N ASP A 102 15.70 -14.27 -8.82
CA ASP A 102 15.68 -14.14 -10.25
C ASP A 102 14.26 -14.31 -10.78
N PHE A 103 13.92 -13.50 -11.78
CA PHE A 103 12.61 -13.52 -12.44
C PHE A 103 11.42 -13.12 -11.54
N PHE A 104 11.66 -12.57 -10.35
CA PHE A 104 10.59 -12.01 -9.50
C PHE A 104 9.64 -11.12 -10.30
N ASP A 105 10.18 -10.26 -11.17
CA ASP A 105 9.41 -9.36 -12.02
C ASP A 105 8.44 -10.09 -12.97
N TYR A 106 8.85 -11.25 -13.49
CA TYR A 106 8.02 -12.09 -14.35
C TYR A 106 6.88 -12.74 -13.58
N PHE A 107 7.16 -13.35 -12.42
CA PHE A 107 6.14 -14.00 -11.60
C PHE A 107 5.16 -12.99 -11.00
N PHE A 108 5.64 -11.81 -10.60
CA PHE A 108 4.80 -10.71 -10.18
C PHE A 108 3.81 -10.32 -11.29
N ALA A 109 4.27 -10.19 -12.54
CA ALA A 109 3.39 -9.87 -13.67
C ALA A 109 2.39 -11.00 -13.96
N CYS A 110 2.78 -12.27 -13.80
CA CYS A 110 1.87 -13.40 -13.95
C CYS A 110 0.78 -13.38 -12.87
N LYS A 111 1.16 -13.22 -11.60
CA LYS A 111 0.19 -13.13 -10.50
C LYS A 111 -0.75 -11.93 -10.67
N LEU A 112 -0.20 -10.75 -10.99
CA LEU A 112 -1.00 -9.54 -11.24
C LEU A 112 -2.03 -9.71 -12.36
N ARG A 113 -1.74 -10.54 -13.37
CA ARG A 113 -2.71 -10.87 -14.44
C ARG A 113 -3.93 -11.63 -13.92
N HIS A 114 -3.77 -12.42 -12.85
CA HIS A 114 -4.82 -13.28 -12.30
C HIS A 114 -5.57 -12.65 -11.13
N VAL A 115 -5.01 -11.61 -10.51
CA VAL A 115 -5.71 -10.83 -9.49
C VAL A 115 -6.91 -10.12 -10.11
N GLY A 116 -8.07 -10.23 -9.47
CA GLY A 116 -9.28 -9.53 -9.91
C GLY A 116 -9.09 -8.02 -9.87
N LEU A 117 -9.68 -7.27 -10.81
CA LEU A 117 -9.50 -5.81 -10.88
C LEU A 117 -9.79 -5.09 -9.55
N LEU A 118 -10.79 -5.54 -8.80
CA LEU A 118 -11.17 -4.99 -7.50
C LEU A 118 -10.17 -5.30 -6.37
N GLU A 119 -9.29 -6.27 -6.58
CA GLU A 119 -8.29 -6.74 -5.61
C GLU A 119 -6.89 -6.22 -5.92
N ILE A 120 -6.69 -5.57 -7.09
CA ILE A 120 -5.37 -5.06 -7.51
C ILE A 120 -4.81 -4.10 -6.47
N ASP A 121 -5.59 -3.15 -5.96
CA ASP A 121 -5.11 -2.19 -4.96
C ASP A 121 -4.58 -2.89 -3.70
N SER A 122 -5.30 -3.91 -3.23
CA SER A 122 -4.91 -4.72 -2.08
C SER A 122 -3.64 -5.54 -2.34
N PHE A 123 -3.51 -6.11 -3.54
CA PHE A 123 -2.32 -6.83 -3.97
C PHE A 123 -1.10 -5.89 -4.07
N LEU A 124 -1.29 -4.69 -4.62
CA LEU A 124 -0.23 -3.70 -4.77
C LEU A 124 0.24 -3.18 -3.40
N GLU A 125 -0.68 -2.87 -2.50
CA GLU A 125 -0.38 -2.45 -1.12
C GLU A 125 0.36 -3.55 -0.36
N PHE A 126 -0.12 -4.79 -0.43
CA PHE A 126 0.54 -5.93 0.20
C PHE A 126 2.00 -6.03 -0.23
N HIS A 127 2.28 -5.95 -1.53
CA HIS A 127 3.65 -6.06 -2.01
C HIS A 127 4.52 -4.83 -1.70
N LEU A 128 3.93 -3.63 -1.66
CA LEU A 128 4.63 -2.43 -1.20
C LEU A 128 5.16 -2.65 0.23
N GLU A 129 4.31 -3.14 1.14
CA GLU A 129 4.70 -3.43 2.52
C GLU A 129 5.66 -4.64 2.62
N TYR A 130 5.31 -5.74 1.96
CA TYR A 130 5.96 -7.05 2.14
C TYR A 130 7.31 -7.18 1.45
N ASN A 131 7.45 -6.66 0.23
CA ASN A 131 8.62 -6.88 -0.62
C ASN A 131 9.52 -5.65 -0.80
N PHE A 132 8.98 -4.47 -0.51
CA PHE A 132 9.64 -3.19 -0.76
C PHE A 132 9.80 -2.34 0.49
N ASP A 133 9.58 -2.89 1.69
CA ASP A 133 9.72 -2.19 2.98
C ASP A 133 8.97 -0.85 3.02
N SER A 134 7.79 -0.79 2.39
CA SER A 134 7.00 0.44 2.21
C SER A 134 7.72 1.56 1.44
N ASN A 135 8.77 1.24 0.67
CA ASN A 135 9.51 2.18 -0.18
C ASN A 135 8.76 2.44 -1.49
N THR A 136 7.81 3.38 -1.42
CA THR A 136 6.95 3.78 -2.54
C THR A 136 7.73 4.15 -3.80
N LYS A 137 8.87 4.84 -3.68
CA LYS A 137 9.65 5.28 -4.84
C LYS A 137 10.27 4.13 -5.60
N GLU A 138 10.87 3.18 -4.87
CA GLU A 138 11.44 1.98 -5.46
C GLU A 138 10.35 1.11 -6.08
N TYR A 139 9.24 0.94 -5.37
CA TYR A 139 8.13 0.15 -5.86
C TYR A 139 7.46 0.75 -7.09
N PHE A 140 7.24 2.06 -7.14
CA PHE A 140 6.69 2.73 -8.33
C PHE A 140 7.65 2.65 -9.52
N ARG A 141 8.96 2.72 -9.27
CA ARG A 141 9.96 2.46 -10.31
C ARG A 141 9.83 1.02 -10.83
N PHE A 142 9.71 0.05 -9.94
CA PHE A 142 9.49 -1.35 -10.28
C PHE A 142 8.21 -1.55 -11.11
N LEU A 143 7.06 -1.04 -10.65
CA LEU A 143 5.78 -1.14 -11.36
C LEU A 143 5.84 -0.50 -12.75
N ASN A 144 6.49 0.66 -12.89
CA ASN A 144 6.72 1.28 -14.20
C ASN A 144 7.53 0.38 -15.15
N ILE A 145 8.55 -0.32 -14.64
CA ILE A 145 9.36 -1.27 -15.42
C ILE A 145 8.51 -2.49 -15.81
N ILE A 146 7.75 -3.05 -14.86
CA ILE A 146 6.80 -4.15 -15.09
C ILE A 146 5.83 -3.81 -16.22
N ILE A 147 5.18 -2.65 -16.13
CA ILE A 147 4.24 -2.18 -17.16
C ILE A 147 4.95 -2.06 -18.50
N ARG A 148 6.11 -1.39 -18.58
CA ARG A 148 6.85 -1.23 -19.84
C ARG A 148 7.24 -2.56 -20.47
N LYS A 149 7.71 -3.52 -19.66
CA LYS A 149 8.18 -4.83 -20.10
C LYS A 149 7.03 -5.76 -20.53
N TYR A 150 5.91 -5.72 -19.80
CA TYR A 150 4.89 -6.77 -19.88
C TYR A 150 3.51 -6.34 -20.40
N GLN A 151 3.21 -5.03 -20.56
CA GLN A 151 1.91 -4.52 -21.04
C GLN A 151 1.45 -5.02 -22.42
N LYS A 152 2.36 -5.57 -23.24
CA LYS A 152 2.03 -6.10 -24.57
C LYS A 152 1.93 -7.63 -24.61
N LYS A 153 2.38 -8.32 -23.57
CA LYS A 153 2.57 -9.79 -23.57
C LYS A 153 1.76 -10.50 -22.49
N ILE A 154 1.80 -9.95 -21.27
CA ILE A 154 1.22 -10.56 -20.07
C ILE A 154 0.04 -9.72 -19.58
N LEU A 155 0.27 -8.42 -19.33
CA LEU A 155 -0.74 -7.55 -18.70
C LEU A 155 -1.73 -7.02 -19.74
N LYS A 156 -3.01 -7.04 -19.39
CA LYS A 156 -4.09 -6.42 -20.17
C LYS A 156 -4.16 -4.92 -19.90
N ALA A 157 -4.83 -4.18 -20.79
CA ALA A 157 -4.90 -2.72 -20.73
C ALA A 157 -5.58 -2.19 -19.46
N ASP A 158 -6.68 -2.84 -19.06
CA ASP A 158 -7.44 -2.57 -17.82
C ASP A 158 -6.58 -2.72 -16.56
N ILE A 159 -5.77 -3.78 -16.48
CA ILE A 159 -4.83 -3.99 -15.36
C ILE A 159 -3.79 -2.87 -15.33
N VAL A 160 -3.22 -2.53 -16.48
CA VAL A 160 -2.21 -1.45 -16.58
C VAL A 160 -2.79 -0.10 -16.18
N GLU A 161 -4.02 0.18 -16.60
CA GLU A 161 -4.74 1.41 -16.23
C GLU A 161 -4.98 1.45 -14.72
N THR A 162 -5.52 0.38 -14.14
CA THR A 162 -5.77 0.25 -12.69
C THR A 162 -4.49 0.45 -11.87
N VAL A 163 -3.37 -0.19 -12.26
CA VAL A 163 -2.08 0.00 -11.57
C VAL A 163 -1.61 1.46 -11.66
N ARG A 164 -1.77 2.12 -12.82
CA ARG A 164 -1.40 3.53 -12.97
C ARG A 164 -2.29 4.46 -12.16
N GLU A 165 -3.58 4.16 -12.06
CA GLU A 165 -4.52 4.90 -11.21
C GLU A 165 -4.11 4.76 -9.75
N TRP A 166 -3.86 3.54 -9.28
CA TRP A 166 -3.36 3.28 -7.94
C TRP A 166 -2.06 4.03 -7.68
N MET A 167 -1.08 3.98 -8.58
CA MET A 167 0.18 4.74 -8.43
C MET A 167 -0.07 6.25 -8.29
N LYS A 168 -0.98 6.84 -9.09
CA LYS A 168 -1.32 8.27 -8.98
C LYS A 168 -2.01 8.60 -7.66
N LEU A 169 -2.96 7.76 -7.22
CA LEU A 169 -3.66 7.93 -5.95
C LEU A 169 -2.68 7.81 -4.78
N SER A 170 -1.78 6.83 -4.83
CA SER A 170 -0.76 6.58 -3.83
C SER A 170 0.35 7.63 -3.83
N GLU A 171 0.71 8.23 -4.97
CA GLU A 171 1.53 9.46 -5.01
C GLU A 171 0.83 10.59 -4.25
N ASN A 172 -0.47 10.80 -4.50
CA ASN A 172 -1.25 11.85 -3.83
C ASN A 172 -1.48 11.55 -2.32
N HIS A 173 -1.48 10.27 -1.91
CA HIS A 173 -1.53 9.86 -0.50
C HIS A 173 -0.15 9.86 0.18
N SER A 174 0.95 9.74 -0.55
CA SER A 174 2.31 9.90 0.00
C SER A 174 2.62 11.34 0.42
N ASP A 175 1.85 12.32 -0.09
CA ASP A 175 1.80 13.70 0.43
C ASP A 175 1.02 13.82 1.75
N LEU A 176 0.36 12.75 2.21
CA LEU A 176 -0.35 12.65 3.49
C LEU A 176 0.33 11.67 4.48
N SER A 177 1.26 10.83 4.03
CA SER A 177 2.05 9.93 4.90
C SER A 177 3.45 10.50 5.21
N GLY A 178 3.55 11.22 6.32
CA GLY A 178 4.65 11.02 7.27
C GLY A 178 6.05 11.54 6.99
N ASN A 179 6.38 12.08 5.81
CA ASN A 179 7.63 12.86 5.63
C ASN A 179 7.30 14.34 5.44
N GLU A 180 7.71 15.15 6.41
CA GLU A 180 7.47 16.60 6.48
C GLU A 180 8.06 17.32 5.25
N LYS A 181 7.26 17.45 4.19
CA LYS A 181 7.39 18.55 3.25
C LYS A 181 6.25 19.51 3.50
N GLU A 182 6.62 20.77 3.76
CA GLU A 182 5.69 21.88 3.87
C GLU A 182 4.64 21.80 2.76
N ILE A 183 3.37 21.67 3.14
CA ILE A 183 2.24 21.75 2.24
C ILE A 183 2.32 23.10 1.51
N LYS A 184 2.83 23.10 0.28
CA LYS A 184 2.64 24.18 -0.67
C LYS A 184 1.27 24.01 -1.29
N THR A 185 0.25 24.37 -0.51
CA THR A 185 -1.09 24.65 -1.02
C THR A 185 -0.96 25.66 -2.15
N LYS A 186 -1.14 25.20 -3.40
CA LYS A 186 -1.46 26.08 -4.52
C LYS A 186 -2.75 26.79 -4.13
N ASN A 187 -2.67 28.12 -3.96
CA ASN A 187 -3.71 29.00 -3.40
C ASN A 187 -3.76 29.08 -1.86
N LYS A 188 -2.61 29.04 -1.17
CA LYS A 188 -2.53 29.59 0.18
C LYS A 188 -2.91 31.07 0.08
N VAL A 189 -4.09 31.45 0.58
CA VAL A 189 -4.32 32.84 1.00
C VAL A 189 -3.17 33.12 1.97
N LYS A 190 -2.24 33.99 1.57
CA LYS A 190 -1.04 34.28 2.35
C LYS A 190 -1.50 35.08 3.57
N ARG A 191 -1.83 34.35 4.64
CA ARG A 191 -2.19 34.92 5.95
C ARG A 191 -0.88 35.31 6.64
N GLU A 192 -0.85 36.51 7.19
CA GLU A 192 0.30 37.01 7.98
C GLU A 192 -0.17 37.27 9.41
N ARG A 193 0.76 37.21 10.38
CA ARG A 193 0.46 37.32 11.82
C ARG A 193 -0.38 38.55 12.18
N ASP A 194 -0.21 39.63 11.41
CA ASP A 194 -0.83 40.93 11.64
C ASP A 194 -1.72 41.37 10.45
N ASP A 195 -2.24 40.40 9.68
CA ASP A 195 -3.17 40.69 8.58
C ASP A 195 -4.53 41.24 9.06
N ASN A 196 -4.78 41.23 10.37
CA ASN A 196 -6.00 41.70 11.05
C ASN A 196 -7.29 41.08 10.49
N VAL A 197 -7.20 39.96 9.78
CA VAL A 197 -8.37 39.25 9.23
C VAL A 197 -9.10 38.48 10.33
N THR A 198 -8.37 37.99 11.33
CA THR A 198 -8.94 37.33 12.51
C THR A 198 -9.05 38.28 13.70
N LYS A 199 -10.22 38.27 14.36
CA LYS A 199 -10.48 39.09 15.56
C LYS A 199 -9.74 38.61 16.82
N LEU A 200 -9.34 37.34 16.85
CA LEU A 200 -8.68 36.72 18.00
C LEU A 200 -7.17 36.66 17.77
N ASN A 201 -6.39 37.00 18.79
CA ASN A 201 -4.95 36.79 18.78
C ASN A 201 -4.59 35.30 18.96
N GLN A 202 -3.30 34.97 18.91
CA GLN A 202 -2.84 33.58 18.98
C GLN A 202 -3.23 32.85 20.27
N GLU A 203 -3.12 33.49 21.44
CA GLU A 203 -3.50 32.89 22.73
C GLU A 203 -5.02 32.68 22.81
N GLN A 204 -5.80 33.67 22.37
CA GLN A 204 -7.25 33.60 22.31
C GLN A 204 -7.73 32.54 21.31
N THR A 205 -7.01 32.37 20.19
CA THR A 205 -7.25 31.31 19.22
C THR A 205 -7.02 29.95 19.85
N ALA A 206 -5.93 29.76 20.59
CA ALA A 206 -5.68 28.51 21.32
C ALA A 206 -6.79 28.20 22.35
N LEU A 207 -7.28 29.22 23.07
CA LEU A 207 -8.42 29.06 23.97
C LEU A 207 -9.73 28.72 23.25
N LEU A 208 -9.98 29.33 22.09
CA LEU A 208 -11.14 29.00 21.28
C LEU A 208 -11.10 27.52 20.84
N ILE A 209 -9.95 27.05 20.33
CA ILE A 209 -9.75 25.64 19.95
C ILE A 209 -10.06 24.73 21.14
N HIS A 210 -9.53 25.06 22.32
CA HIS A 210 -9.77 24.31 23.54
C HIS A 210 -11.26 24.24 23.89
N PHE A 211 -12.00 25.36 23.82
CA PHE A 211 -13.44 25.37 24.10
C PHE A 211 -14.26 24.62 23.05
N LEU A 212 -13.87 24.68 21.78
CA LEU A 212 -14.52 23.89 20.71
C LEU A 212 -14.33 22.38 20.93
N GLN A 213 -13.15 21.96 21.38
CA GLN A 213 -12.87 20.57 21.76
C GLN A 213 -13.66 20.15 23.01
N ALA A 214 -13.66 21.00 24.05
CA ALA A 214 -14.39 20.73 25.29
C ALA A 214 -15.91 20.65 25.07
N GLY A 215 -16.44 21.51 24.19
CA GLY A 215 -17.83 21.51 23.75
C GLY A 215 -18.17 20.43 22.71
N LYS A 216 -17.20 19.60 22.30
CA LYS A 216 -17.35 18.54 21.28
C LYS A 216 -17.86 19.06 19.93
N VAL A 217 -17.58 20.32 19.61
CA VAL A 217 -17.86 20.90 18.29
C VAL A 217 -16.81 20.42 17.28
N ILE A 218 -15.58 20.16 17.74
CA ILE A 218 -14.52 19.53 16.96
C ILE A 218 -13.96 18.31 17.71
N LEU A 219 -13.33 17.38 16.97
CA LEU A 219 -12.74 16.16 17.49
C LEU A 219 -11.68 16.43 18.58
N LYS A 220 -11.55 15.48 19.52
CA LYS A 220 -10.62 15.53 20.66
C LYS A 220 -9.83 14.22 20.75
N ASP A 221 -8.65 14.29 21.38
CA ASP A 221 -7.80 13.16 21.80
C ASP A 221 -7.30 12.29 20.63
N GLU A 222 -7.52 10.97 20.66
CA GLU A 222 -6.99 9.99 19.67
C GLU A 222 -7.28 10.37 18.20
N ASN A 223 -8.34 11.15 17.99
CA ASN A 223 -8.79 11.57 16.65
C ASN A 223 -8.28 12.96 16.22
N LEU A 224 -7.76 13.78 17.15
CA LEU A 224 -7.15 15.09 16.83
C LEU A 224 -6.21 15.53 17.95
N ASN A 225 -4.92 15.19 17.80
CA ASN A 225 -3.90 15.61 18.75
C ASN A 225 -3.56 17.11 18.62
N ASN A 226 -2.86 17.68 19.60
CA ASN A 226 -2.49 19.11 19.62
C ASN A 226 -1.62 19.53 18.42
N LYS A 227 -0.82 18.62 17.83
CA LYS A 227 0.00 18.90 16.65
C LYS A 227 -0.90 19.14 15.44
N ASP A 228 -1.87 18.26 15.22
CA ASP A 228 -2.78 18.34 14.09
C ASP A 228 -3.79 19.48 14.25
N ALA A 229 -4.25 19.74 15.48
CA ALA A 229 -5.05 20.93 15.80
C ALA A 229 -4.27 22.22 15.50
N GLY A 230 -3.01 22.33 15.93
CA GLY A 230 -2.17 23.49 15.63
C GLY A 230 -1.97 23.71 14.12
N ARG A 231 -1.80 22.64 13.35
CA ARG A 231 -1.70 22.68 11.89
C ARG A 231 -3.01 23.15 11.24
N ALA A 232 -4.15 22.55 11.58
CA ALA A 232 -5.44 22.92 11.02
C ALA A 232 -5.76 24.40 11.26
N PHE A 233 -5.56 24.88 12.50
CA PHE A 233 -5.86 26.27 12.84
C PHE A 233 -4.81 27.25 12.32
N SER A 234 -3.57 26.82 12.05
CA SER A 234 -2.60 27.67 11.35
C SER A 234 -3.08 28.08 9.95
N ILE A 235 -3.74 27.16 9.24
CA ILE A 235 -4.33 27.43 7.92
C ILE A 235 -5.46 28.45 8.03
N LEU A 236 -6.29 28.32 9.07
CA LEU A 236 -7.46 29.18 9.27
C LEU A 236 -7.11 30.57 9.80
N THR A 237 -6.02 30.69 10.57
CA THR A 237 -5.71 31.91 11.33
C THR A 237 -4.42 32.61 10.93
N GLY A 238 -3.52 31.93 10.23
CA GLY A 238 -2.20 32.47 9.88
C GLY A 238 -1.17 32.41 11.00
N TYR A 239 -1.54 31.94 12.20
CA TYR A 239 -0.58 31.75 13.30
C TYR A 239 0.28 30.51 13.09
N SER A 240 1.50 30.52 13.63
CA SER A 240 2.42 29.38 13.56
C SER A 240 1.79 28.13 14.19
N ALA A 241 1.83 27.02 13.46
CA ALA A 241 1.35 25.73 13.94
C ALA A 241 2.07 25.29 15.22
N ASP A 242 3.37 25.56 15.33
CA ASP A 242 4.16 25.20 16.50
C ASP A 242 3.78 26.04 17.72
N SER A 243 3.56 27.34 17.53
CA SER A 243 3.16 28.23 18.62
C SER A 243 1.73 27.94 19.09
N LEU A 244 0.82 27.59 18.18
CA LEU A 244 -0.52 27.10 18.54
C LEU A 244 -0.44 25.77 19.29
N ARG A 245 0.36 24.81 18.81
CA ARG A 245 0.57 23.51 19.48
C ARG A 245 1.07 23.67 20.91
N GLN A 246 2.05 24.56 21.12
CA GLN A 246 2.59 24.85 22.46
C GLN A 246 1.52 25.42 23.38
N ASN A 247 0.74 26.40 22.90
CA ASN A 247 -0.33 27.04 23.65
C ASN A 247 -1.50 26.09 23.99
N LEU A 248 -1.66 24.99 23.24
CA LEU A 248 -2.66 23.94 23.49
C LEU A 248 -2.21 22.91 24.55
N SER A 249 -0.97 22.98 25.04
CA SER A 249 -0.54 22.13 26.16
C SER A 249 -1.31 22.49 27.44
N LYS A 250 -1.52 21.49 28.30
CA LYS A 250 -2.33 21.68 29.54
C LYS A 250 -1.79 22.81 30.43
N THR A 251 -0.48 22.94 30.54
CA THR A 251 0.20 23.98 31.33
C THR A 251 0.02 25.36 30.72
N GLU A 252 0.20 25.50 29.40
CA GLU A 252 0.03 26.78 28.74
C GLU A 252 -1.43 27.23 28.69
N LEU A 253 -2.37 26.30 28.46
CA LEU A 253 -3.80 26.59 28.52
C LEU A 253 -4.19 27.22 29.86
N GLN A 254 -3.68 26.69 30.98
CA GLN A 254 -3.91 27.27 32.29
C GLN A 254 -3.33 28.68 32.41
N ARG A 255 -2.12 28.91 31.87
CA ARG A 255 -1.46 30.22 31.89
C ARG A 255 -2.21 31.27 31.07
N ILE A 256 -2.68 30.92 29.87
CA ILE A 256 -3.34 31.86 28.95
C ILE A 256 -4.83 32.07 29.26
N SER A 257 -5.46 31.20 30.06
CA SER A 257 -6.86 31.26 30.54
C SER A 257 -7.12 32.42 31.52
N THR A 258 -6.62 33.61 31.22
CA THR A 258 -6.86 34.82 32.01
C THR A 258 -8.30 35.32 31.81
N LYS A 259 -8.86 36.02 32.82
CA LYS A 259 -10.19 36.64 32.72
C LYS A 259 -10.35 37.50 31.45
N LYS A 260 -9.29 38.23 31.08
CA LYS A 260 -9.26 39.07 29.88
C LYS A 260 -9.38 38.23 28.61
N ASN A 261 -8.56 37.20 28.44
CA ASN A 261 -8.59 36.35 27.24
C ASN A 261 -9.91 35.58 27.13
N ILE A 262 -10.42 35.04 28.24
CA ILE A 262 -11.71 34.35 28.27
C ILE A 262 -12.85 35.30 27.88
N SER A 263 -12.86 36.54 28.41
CA SER A 263 -13.86 37.55 28.05
C SER A 263 -13.87 37.87 26.55
N ILE A 264 -12.69 37.98 25.94
CA ILE A 264 -12.57 38.26 24.50
C ILE A 264 -13.09 37.08 23.66
N VAL A 265 -12.74 35.84 24.03
CA VAL A 265 -13.23 34.63 23.34
C VAL A 265 -14.75 34.48 23.52
N ALA A 266 -15.27 34.71 24.72
CA ALA A 266 -16.71 34.67 24.99
C ALA A 266 -17.47 35.70 24.14
N ASN A 267 -16.98 36.94 24.05
CA ASN A 267 -17.58 37.96 23.19
C ASN A 267 -17.57 37.57 21.71
N ALA A 268 -16.51 36.92 21.24
CA ALA A 268 -16.46 36.40 19.87
C ALA A 268 -17.52 35.32 19.62
N LEU A 269 -17.68 34.38 20.56
CA LEU A 269 -18.71 33.33 20.50
C LEU A 269 -20.14 33.89 20.57
N THR A 270 -20.40 34.87 21.44
CA THR A 270 -21.71 35.55 21.52
C THR A 270 -22.05 36.24 20.21
N ASN A 271 -21.08 36.93 19.59
CA ASN A 271 -21.31 37.56 18.29
C ASN A 271 -21.60 36.54 17.19
N LEU A 272 -20.92 35.38 17.20
CA LEU A 272 -21.20 34.28 16.28
C LEU A 272 -22.62 33.73 16.49
N GLN A 273 -23.03 33.53 17.74
CA GLN A 273 -24.37 33.08 18.07
C GLN A 273 -25.44 34.05 17.55
N LEU A 274 -25.25 35.36 17.73
CA LEU A 274 -26.17 36.38 17.20
C LEU A 274 -26.31 36.32 15.67
N LEU A 275 -25.21 36.05 14.95
CA LEU A 275 -25.24 35.88 13.49
C LEU A 275 -26.03 34.63 13.09
N ILE A 276 -25.81 33.51 13.79
CA ILE A 276 -26.56 32.26 13.56
C ILE A 276 -28.06 32.48 13.84
N ASP A 277 -28.40 33.11 14.96
CA ASP A 277 -29.79 33.39 15.34
C ASP A 277 -30.49 34.28 14.31
N ARG A 278 -29.78 35.26 13.74
CA ARG A 278 -30.29 36.10 12.65
C ARG A 278 -30.56 35.28 11.40
N GLU A 279 -29.61 34.46 10.96
CA GLU A 279 -29.77 33.57 9.80
C GLU A 279 -30.93 32.58 9.97
N ILE A 280 -31.16 32.08 11.19
CA ILE A 280 -32.29 31.20 11.50
C ILE A 280 -33.62 31.97 11.41
N LYS A 281 -33.67 33.21 11.92
CA LYS A 281 -34.87 34.05 11.86
C LYS A 281 -35.21 34.49 10.45
N ASP A 282 -34.20 34.84 9.65
CA ASP A 282 -34.39 35.31 8.27
C ASP A 282 -34.81 34.18 7.31
N LYS A 283 -34.69 32.90 7.74
CA LYS A 283 -35.15 31.71 7.01
C LYS A 283 -36.52 31.18 7.46
N LYS A 284 -37.16 31.83 8.43
CA LYS A 284 -38.55 31.57 8.82
C LYS A 284 -39.49 32.54 8.12
#